data_AF-T0ZGK4-F1
#
_entry.id   AF-T0ZGK4-F1
#
_cell.length_a   1.000
_cell.length_b   1.000
_cell.length_c   1.000
_cell.angle_alpha   90.00
_cell.angle_beta   90.00
_cell.angle_gamma   90.00
#
_symmetry.space_group_name_H-M   'P 1'
#
loop_
_entity.id
_entity.type
_entity.pdbx_description
1 polymer ?
#
loop_
_entity_poly.entity_id
_entity_poly.type
_entity_poly.pdbx_seq_one_letter_code
_entity_poly.pdbx_strand_id
1 'polypeptide(L)'
;MRRDSLGFSEAAELLASEYSVTLEMRPGGDEEAARRQESRTRSLRLLEEAQAQFARQLTGPEGEGARIYLVGRGIGPDDFARFELGWAPGASAISRALGAKGEHLVEAGISQRSDDGRVYDRFRERVTFAIRDRSNRIVGFGGRTLGDAQPKYLNSAESPLFLKRSILYA
;
A
#
# COMPACT_ATOMS: atom_id res chain seq x y z
N MET A 1 21.83 -12.80 20.55
CA MET A 1 20.83 -12.30 19.58
C MET A 1 19.65 -11.75 20.36
N ARG A 2 19.50 -10.43 20.45
CA ARG A 2 18.33 -9.78 21.06
C ARG A 2 17.25 -9.63 19.98
N ARG A 3 16.11 -10.28 20.18
CA ARG A 3 14.88 -10.09 19.41
C ARG A 3 14.15 -8.92 20.05
N ASP A 4 14.44 -7.70 19.60
CA ASP A 4 13.76 -6.52 20.11
C ASP A 4 12.38 -6.38 19.45
N SER A 5 11.37 -6.76 20.24
CA SER A 5 10.15 -5.98 20.49
C SER A 5 9.09 -5.87 19.38
N LEU A 6 8.45 -6.99 19.02
CA LEU A 6 7.01 -6.92 18.82
C LEU A 6 6.38 -6.76 20.21
N GLY A 7 5.57 -5.72 20.42
CA GLY A 7 4.78 -5.61 21.64
C GLY A 7 3.93 -6.88 21.80
N PHE A 8 3.75 -7.37 23.03
CA PHE A 8 2.97 -8.59 23.30
C PHE A 8 1.61 -8.61 22.57
N SER A 9 0.95 -7.45 22.48
CA SER A 9 -0.31 -7.28 21.75
C SER A 9 -0.20 -7.47 20.23
N GLU A 10 0.87 -6.98 19.59
CA GLU A 10 1.09 -7.16 18.15
C GLU A 10 1.37 -8.62 17.80
N ALA A 11 2.16 -9.30 18.63
CA ALA A 11 2.40 -10.74 18.47
C ALA A 11 1.12 -11.55 18.70
N ALA A 12 0.30 -11.14 19.67
CA ALA A 12 -1.01 -11.75 19.92
C ALA A 12 -1.97 -11.54 18.75
N GLU A 13 -2.06 -10.33 18.17
CA GLU A 13 -2.92 -10.04 17.01
C GLU A 13 -2.52 -10.85 15.78
N LEU A 14 -1.22 -11.02 15.55
CA LEU A 14 -0.70 -11.81 14.44
C LEU A 14 -1.10 -13.28 14.58
N LEU A 15 -0.95 -13.84 15.78
CA LEU A 15 -1.42 -15.20 16.12
C LEU A 15 -2.94 -15.33 16.07
N ALA A 16 -3.68 -14.34 16.58
CA ALA A 16 -5.13 -14.31 16.56
C ALA A 16 -5.68 -14.34 15.13
N SER A 17 -5.05 -13.61 14.21
CA SER A 17 -5.39 -13.65 12.79
C SER A 17 -5.06 -14.98 12.11
N GLU A 18 -3.99 -15.66 12.56
CA GLU A 18 -3.57 -16.96 12.05
C GLU A 18 -4.50 -18.10 12.50
N TYR A 19 -5.07 -18.00 13.70
CA TYR A 19 -5.93 -19.03 14.28
C TYR A 19 -7.43 -18.64 14.34
N SER A 20 -7.83 -17.53 13.72
CA SER A 20 -9.21 -17.00 13.77
C SER A 20 -9.79 -16.85 15.19
N VAL A 21 -8.94 -16.43 16.14
CA VAL A 21 -9.32 -16.22 17.54
C VAL A 21 -9.56 -14.73 17.78
N THR A 22 -10.69 -14.36 18.37
CA THR A 22 -10.98 -12.97 18.77
C THR A 22 -10.22 -12.66 20.06
N LEU A 23 -9.37 -11.63 20.05
CA LEU A 23 -8.73 -11.13 21.27
C LEU A 23 -9.67 -10.17 21.99
N GLU A 24 -10.11 -10.55 23.19
CA GLU A 24 -10.83 -9.62 24.08
C GLU A 24 -9.81 -8.75 24.83
N MET A 25 -9.86 -7.44 24.61
CA MET A 25 -9.03 -6.46 25.29
C MET A 25 -9.67 -6.00 26.61
N ARG A 26 -8.82 -5.70 27.61
CA ARG A 26 -9.24 -5.38 28.99
C ARG A 26 -9.74 -3.92 29.11
N PRO A 27 -10.79 -3.65 29.91
CA PRO A 27 -11.42 -2.33 29.93
C PRO A 27 -10.51 -1.29 30.59
N GLY A 28 -10.22 -0.21 29.87
CA GLY A 28 -9.31 0.88 30.28
C GLY A 28 -8.20 1.20 29.28
N GLY A 29 -7.95 0.31 28.30
CA GLY A 29 -7.16 0.57 27.09
C GLY A 29 -8.00 0.80 25.83
N ASP A 30 -9.32 0.91 26.00
CA ASP A 30 -10.31 0.71 24.93
C ASP A 30 -10.35 1.84 23.90
N GLU A 31 -10.23 3.11 24.31
CA GLU A 31 -10.32 4.23 23.37
C GLU A 31 -9.11 4.31 22.43
N GLU A 32 -7.90 4.13 22.96
CA GLU A 32 -6.69 4.19 22.13
C GLU A 32 -6.59 2.97 21.22
N ALA A 33 -6.94 1.79 21.74
CA ALA A 33 -7.03 0.58 20.93
C ALA A 33 -8.10 0.72 19.83
N ALA A 34 -9.28 1.25 20.15
CA ALA A 34 -10.33 1.50 19.17
C ALA A 34 -9.88 2.49 18.09
N ARG A 35 -9.19 3.59 18.45
CA ARG A 35 -8.65 4.56 17.48
C ARG A 35 -7.59 3.92 16.58
N ARG A 36 -6.69 3.10 17.12
CA ARG A 36 -5.70 2.36 16.32
C ARG A 36 -6.38 1.40 15.35
N GLN A 37 -7.40 0.67 15.80
CA GLN A 37 -8.15 -0.25 14.96
C GLN A 37 -8.95 0.46 13.87
N GLU A 38 -9.54 1.62 14.18
CA GLU A 38 -10.23 2.45 13.20
C GLU A 38 -9.26 2.96 12.13
N SER A 39 -8.09 3.48 12.54
CA SER A 39 -7.04 3.91 11.61
C SER A 39 -6.56 2.75 10.72
N ARG A 40 -6.31 1.58 11.32
CA ARG A 40 -5.90 0.38 10.59
C ARG A 40 -6.93 0.01 9.52
N THR A 41 -8.21 0.00 9.89
CA THR A 41 -9.33 -0.29 9.00
C THR A 41 -9.43 0.74 7.86
N ARG A 42 -9.28 2.02 8.17
CA ARG A 42 -9.24 3.11 7.20
C ARG A 42 -8.10 2.94 6.20
N SER A 43 -6.90 2.61 6.69
CA SER A 43 -5.71 2.45 5.85
C SER A 43 -5.85 1.25 4.90
N LEU A 44 -6.36 0.11 5.37
CA LEU A 44 -6.67 -1.04 4.51
C LEU A 44 -7.67 -0.69 3.41
N ARG A 45 -8.74 0.04 3.76
CA ARG A 45 -9.73 0.50 2.78
C ARG A 45 -9.11 1.41 1.72
N LEU A 46 -8.27 2.36 2.13
CA LEU A 46 -7.59 3.28 1.21
C LEU A 46 -6.63 2.56 0.27
N LEU A 47 -5.96 1.49 0.73
CA LEU A 47 -5.10 0.67 -0.10
C LEU A 47 -5.89 -0.08 -1.18
N GLU A 48 -7.02 -0.68 -0.84
CA GLU A 48 -7.90 -1.33 -1.82
C GLU A 48 -8.48 -0.33 -2.83
N GLU A 49 -8.92 0.85 -2.37
CA GLU A 49 -9.37 1.95 -3.24
C GLU A 49 -8.26 2.44 -4.18
N ALA A 50 -7.04 2.52 -3.67
CA ALA A 50 -5.88 2.91 -4.45
C ALA A 50 -5.54 1.88 -5.53
N GLN A 51 -5.57 0.59 -5.20
CA GLN A 51 -5.35 -0.48 -6.17
C GLN A 51 -6.38 -0.43 -7.30
N ALA A 52 -7.67 -0.30 -6.96
CA ALA A 52 -8.73 -0.18 -7.94
C ALA A 52 -8.51 1.04 -8.86
N GLN A 53 -8.05 2.16 -8.31
CA GLN A 53 -7.73 3.34 -9.11
C GLN A 53 -6.50 3.13 -10.01
N PHE A 54 -5.42 2.53 -9.52
CA PHE A 54 -4.25 2.25 -10.34
C PHE A 54 -4.56 1.27 -11.48
N ALA A 55 -5.38 0.24 -11.22
CA ALA A 55 -5.83 -0.69 -12.25
C ALA A 55 -6.66 0.04 -13.34
N ARG A 56 -7.60 0.91 -12.93
CA ARG A 56 -8.34 1.76 -13.88
C ARG A 56 -7.41 2.61 -14.73
N GLN A 57 -6.43 3.26 -14.11
CA GLN A 57 -5.46 4.09 -14.82
C GLN A 57 -4.60 3.29 -15.80
N LEU A 58 -4.23 2.05 -15.44
CA LEU A 58 -3.49 1.17 -16.34
C LEU A 58 -4.30 0.82 -17.58
N THR A 59 -5.61 0.65 -17.47
CA THR A 59 -6.50 0.37 -18.62
C THR A 59 -6.95 1.62 -19.37
N GLY A 60 -6.87 2.79 -18.75
CA GLY A 60 -7.28 4.07 -19.32
C GLY A 60 -6.25 4.69 -20.30
N PRO A 61 -6.55 5.87 -20.87
CA PRO A 61 -5.67 6.53 -21.84
C PRO A 61 -4.26 6.81 -21.31
N GLU A 62 -4.14 7.31 -20.09
CA GLU A 62 -2.83 7.64 -19.48
C GLU A 62 -1.94 6.40 -19.25
N GLY A 63 -2.51 5.20 -19.22
CA GLY A 63 -1.80 3.94 -19.05
C GLY A 63 -1.22 3.35 -20.33
N GLU A 64 -1.44 3.95 -21.51
CA GLU A 64 -1.03 3.37 -22.79
C GLU A 64 0.47 3.03 -22.85
N GLY A 65 1.34 3.98 -22.47
CA GLY A 65 2.78 3.74 -22.44
C GLY A 65 3.18 2.61 -21.47
N ALA A 66 2.49 2.50 -20.33
CA ALA A 66 2.71 1.41 -19.39
C ALA A 66 2.29 0.05 -19.95
N ARG A 67 1.14 -0.02 -20.64
CA ARG A 67 0.69 -1.25 -21.31
C ARG A 67 1.65 -1.68 -22.41
N ILE A 68 2.08 -0.76 -23.28
CA ILE A 68 3.06 -1.04 -24.35
C ILE A 68 4.35 -1.61 -23.75
N TYR A 69 4.84 -0.98 -22.68
CA TYR A 69 6.03 -1.45 -21.99
C TYR A 69 5.87 -2.86 -21.39
N LEU A 70 4.74 -3.12 -20.71
CA LEU A 70 4.45 -4.42 -20.10
C LEU A 70 4.32 -5.52 -21.15
N VAL A 71 3.60 -5.26 -22.25
CA VAL A 71 3.48 -6.19 -23.37
C VAL A 71 4.83 -6.47 -24.02
N GLY A 72 5.66 -5.44 -24.21
CA GLY A 72 7.06 -5.61 -24.67
C GLY A 72 7.94 -6.43 -23.71
N ARG A 73 7.48 -6.64 -22.48
CA ARG A 73 8.11 -7.50 -21.46
C ARG A 73 7.44 -8.88 -21.34
N GLY A 74 6.48 -9.20 -22.21
CA GLY A 74 5.73 -10.46 -22.19
C GLY A 74 4.64 -10.53 -21.12
N ILE A 75 4.21 -9.39 -20.57
CA ILE A 75 3.14 -9.30 -19.57
C ILE A 75 1.90 -8.77 -20.27
N GLY A 76 0.93 -9.66 -20.48
CA GLY A 76 -0.28 -9.35 -21.25
C GLY A 76 -1.44 -8.80 -20.41
N PRO A 77 -2.56 -8.40 -21.03
CA PRO A 77 -3.75 -7.94 -20.32
C PRO A 77 -4.27 -8.93 -19.27
N ASP A 78 -4.20 -10.23 -19.55
CA ASP A 78 -4.62 -11.28 -18.61
C ASP A 78 -3.77 -11.30 -17.33
N ASP A 79 -2.50 -10.91 -17.44
CA ASP A 79 -1.58 -10.81 -16.31
C ASP A 79 -1.85 -9.56 -15.46
N PHE A 80 -2.46 -8.51 -16.01
CA PHE A 80 -2.69 -7.26 -15.29
C PHE A 80 -3.62 -7.48 -14.10
N ALA A 81 -4.72 -8.20 -14.30
CA ALA A 81 -5.64 -8.54 -13.22
C ALA A 81 -5.01 -9.58 -12.28
N ARG A 82 -4.34 -10.61 -12.84
CA ARG A 82 -3.74 -11.70 -12.07
C ARG A 82 -2.67 -11.24 -11.08
N PHE A 83 -1.82 -10.29 -11.49
CA PHE A 83 -0.75 -9.74 -10.66
C PHE A 83 -1.08 -8.37 -10.08
N GLU A 84 -2.33 -7.94 -10.19
CA GLU A 84 -2.82 -6.68 -9.62
C GLU A 84 -1.98 -5.49 -10.04
N LEU A 85 -1.64 -5.45 -11.34
CA LEU A 85 -0.85 -4.38 -11.91
C LEU A 85 -1.70 -3.13 -12.08
N GLY A 86 -1.05 -2.00 -11.87
CA GLY A 86 -1.66 -0.69 -12.03
C GLY A 86 -0.71 0.33 -12.61
N TRP A 87 -1.22 1.53 -12.83
CA TRP A 87 -0.45 2.67 -13.29
C TRP A 87 -0.68 3.85 -12.34
N ALA A 88 0.39 4.34 -11.75
CA ALA A 88 0.41 5.62 -11.06
C ALA A 88 0.87 6.68 -12.06
N PRO A 89 -0.04 7.54 -12.56
CA PRO A 89 0.33 8.61 -13.48
C PRO A 89 1.08 9.73 -12.72
N GLY A 90 1.13 10.93 -13.28
CA GLY A 90 1.81 12.08 -12.68
C GLY A 90 1.28 12.50 -11.30
N ALA A 91 1.83 13.58 -10.77
CA ALA A 91 1.57 14.01 -9.40
C ALA A 91 0.09 14.34 -9.09
N SER A 92 -0.36 13.97 -7.89
CA SER A 92 -1.67 14.30 -7.30
C SER A 92 -2.88 13.59 -7.92
N ALA A 93 -2.67 12.52 -8.68
CA ALA A 93 -3.74 11.75 -9.29
C ALA A 93 -4.45 10.86 -8.27
N ILE A 94 -3.72 10.19 -7.37
CA ILE A 94 -4.33 9.23 -6.44
C ILE A 94 -5.00 9.96 -5.27
N SER A 95 -4.34 10.99 -4.72
CA SER A 95 -4.91 11.81 -3.64
C SER A 95 -6.20 12.50 -4.04
N ARG A 96 -6.28 13.03 -5.27
CA ARG A 96 -7.51 13.62 -5.83
C ARG A 96 -8.60 12.57 -6.06
N ALA A 97 -8.24 11.42 -6.62
CA ALA A 97 -9.21 10.37 -6.93
C ALA A 97 -9.86 9.76 -5.69
N LEU A 98 -9.09 9.60 -4.61
CA LEU A 98 -9.59 9.01 -3.36
C LEU A 98 -10.35 10.02 -2.48
N GLY A 99 -10.14 11.33 -2.68
CA GLY A 99 -10.78 12.38 -1.87
C GLY A 99 -10.44 12.33 -0.38
N ALA A 100 -9.39 11.59 -0.01
CA ALA A 100 -8.98 11.38 1.37
C ALA A 100 -8.06 12.51 1.86
N LYS A 101 -8.09 12.77 3.17
CA LYS A 101 -7.14 13.68 3.79
C LYS A 101 -5.71 13.17 3.61
N GLY A 102 -4.78 14.08 3.30
CA GLY A 102 -3.38 13.73 3.03
C GLY A 102 -2.72 12.96 4.18
N GLU A 103 -3.08 13.26 5.43
CA GLU A 103 -2.59 12.53 6.61
C GLU A 103 -2.94 11.04 6.59
N HIS A 104 -4.17 10.67 6.20
CA HIS A 104 -4.59 9.28 6.09
C HIS A 104 -3.87 8.56 4.92
N LEU A 105 -3.57 9.28 3.84
CA LEU A 105 -2.82 8.71 2.71
C LEU A 105 -1.35 8.49 3.05
N VAL A 106 -0.77 9.36 3.87
CA VAL A 106 0.59 9.18 4.42
C VAL A 106 0.61 8.00 5.38
N GLU A 107 -0.37 7.91 6.28
CA GLU A 107 -0.52 6.81 7.22
C GLU A 107 -0.71 5.45 6.52
N ALA A 108 -1.46 5.42 5.41
CA ALA A 108 -1.61 4.22 4.58
C ALA A 108 -0.35 3.90 3.73
N GLY A 109 0.67 4.77 3.70
CA GLY A 109 1.88 4.56 2.90
C GLY A 109 1.71 4.78 1.39
N ILE A 110 0.63 5.44 0.97
CA ILE A 110 0.32 5.81 -0.44
C ILE A 110 0.98 7.14 -0.80
N SER A 111 1.01 8.08 0.14
CA SER A 111 1.60 9.41 0.00
C SER A 111 2.80 9.60 0.94
N GLN A 112 3.56 10.66 0.74
CA GLN A 112 4.68 11.05 1.59
C GLN A 112 4.63 12.55 1.89
N ARG A 113 5.18 12.94 3.05
CA ARG A 113 5.44 14.35 3.38
C ARG A 113 6.83 14.75 2.90
N SER A 114 6.95 15.90 2.24
CA SER A 114 8.23 16.56 1.97
C SER A 114 8.72 17.31 3.20
N ASP A 115 9.97 17.79 3.14
CA ASP A 115 10.63 18.50 4.23
C ASP A 115 9.92 19.83 4.58
N ASP A 116 9.24 20.45 3.61
CA ASP A 116 8.40 21.64 3.76
C ASP A 116 6.98 21.33 4.29
N GLY A 117 6.69 20.06 4.60
CA GLY A 117 5.42 19.60 5.16
C GLY A 117 4.33 19.30 4.12
N ARG A 118 4.57 19.52 2.83
CA ARG A 118 3.60 19.23 1.77
C ARG A 118 3.39 17.72 1.59
N VAL A 119 2.14 17.30 1.47
CA VAL A 119 1.80 15.91 1.13
C VAL A 119 1.80 15.74 -0.38
N TYR A 120 2.46 14.69 -0.87
CA TYR A 120 2.49 14.35 -2.29
C TYR A 120 2.37 12.84 -2.52
N ASP A 121 1.89 12.48 -3.71
CA ASP A 121 1.76 11.09 -4.12
C ASP A 121 3.13 10.44 -4.28
N ARG A 122 3.35 9.31 -3.60
CA ARG A 122 4.65 8.64 -3.58
C ARG A 122 5.00 7.99 -4.92
N PHE A 123 4.00 7.35 -5.53
CA PHE A 123 4.13 6.69 -6.82
C PHE A 123 3.75 7.69 -7.92
N ARG A 124 4.70 7.98 -8.80
CA ARG A 124 4.54 8.92 -9.92
C ARG A 124 5.23 8.34 -11.13
N GLU A 125 4.51 8.25 -12.25
CA GLU A 125 5.00 7.69 -13.52
C GLU A 125 5.58 6.28 -13.34
N ARG A 126 4.84 5.43 -12.62
CA ARG A 126 5.28 4.08 -12.26
C ARG A 126 4.18 3.06 -12.51
N VAL A 127 4.58 1.91 -13.04
CA VAL A 127 3.77 0.69 -12.94
C VAL A 127 3.75 0.28 -11.48
N THR A 128 2.57 0.14 -10.91
CA THR A 128 2.37 -0.30 -9.53
C THR A 128 2.04 -1.78 -9.48
N PHE A 129 2.39 -2.40 -8.36
CA PHE A 129 2.02 -3.78 -8.03
C PHE A 129 1.64 -3.82 -6.56
N ALA A 130 0.50 -4.43 -6.26
CA ALA A 130 0.04 -4.59 -4.89
C ALA A 130 0.98 -5.51 -4.11
N ILE A 131 1.18 -5.19 -2.83
CA ILE A 131 1.89 -6.04 -1.88
C ILE A 131 0.87 -6.51 -0.86
N ARG A 132 0.66 -7.83 -0.79
CA ARG A 132 -0.28 -8.45 0.14
C ARG A 132 0.41 -9.06 1.35
N ASP A 133 -0.26 -9.03 2.49
CA ASP A 133 0.15 -9.78 3.68
C ASP A 133 -0.27 -11.26 3.60
N ARG A 134 0.04 -12.04 4.64
CA ARG A 134 -0.32 -13.46 4.74
C ARG A 134 -1.83 -13.71 4.79
N SER A 135 -2.61 -12.70 5.19
CA SER A 135 -4.07 -12.74 5.18
C SER A 135 -4.65 -12.27 3.84
N ASN A 136 -3.81 -12.15 2.81
CA ASN A 136 -4.18 -11.70 1.47
C ASN A 136 -4.79 -10.29 1.44
N ARG A 137 -4.39 -9.40 2.34
CA ARG A 137 -4.83 -7.98 2.34
C ARG A 137 -3.75 -7.11 1.73
N ILE A 138 -4.11 -6.11 0.93
CA ILE A 138 -3.14 -5.14 0.44
C ILE A 138 -2.62 -4.33 1.63
N VAL A 139 -1.30 -4.36 1.83
CA VAL A 139 -0.61 -3.61 2.89
C VAL A 139 0.28 -2.51 2.35
N GLY A 140 0.56 -2.51 1.04
CA GLY A 140 1.31 -1.46 0.38
C GLY A 140 1.46 -1.74 -1.10
N PHE A 141 2.33 -0.97 -1.74
CA PHE A 141 2.62 -1.09 -3.16
C PHE A 141 4.11 -1.07 -3.41
N GLY A 142 4.52 -1.72 -4.49
CA GLY A 142 5.76 -1.39 -5.17
C GLY A 142 5.48 -0.67 -6.48
N GLY A 143 6.48 0.04 -6.98
CA GLY A 143 6.37 0.91 -8.14
C GLY A 143 7.65 0.92 -8.95
N ARG A 144 7.55 0.57 -10.23
CA ARG A 144 8.67 0.56 -11.19
C ARG A 144 8.52 1.69 -12.19
N THR A 145 9.56 2.50 -12.36
CA THR A 145 9.56 3.53 -13.42
C THR A 145 9.73 2.91 -14.81
N LEU A 146 9.19 3.58 -15.82
CA LEU A 146 9.40 3.24 -17.23
C LEU A 146 10.64 3.90 -17.84
N GLY A 147 11.05 5.05 -17.30
CA GLY A 147 12.18 5.85 -17.81
C GLY A 147 13.37 5.85 -16.86
N ASP A 148 14.11 6.96 -16.83
CA ASP A 148 15.37 7.10 -16.09
C ASP A 148 15.18 7.61 -14.65
N ALA A 149 13.93 7.73 -14.18
CA ALA A 149 13.64 8.25 -12.85
C ALA A 149 14.21 7.36 -11.74
N GLN A 150 15.02 7.93 -10.85
CA GLN A 150 15.58 7.21 -9.71
C GLN A 150 14.69 7.32 -8.47
N PRO A 151 14.60 6.25 -7.64
CA PRO A 151 15.11 4.91 -7.89
C PRO A 151 14.27 4.14 -8.93
N LYS A 152 14.87 3.15 -9.59
CA LYS A 152 14.14 2.30 -10.56
C LYS A 152 12.93 1.60 -9.94
N TYR A 153 13.06 1.15 -8.70
CA TYR A 153 12.01 0.54 -7.91
C TYR A 153 11.80 1.32 -6.60
N LEU A 154 10.54 1.48 -6.23
CA LEU A 154 10.13 2.18 -5.02
C LEU A 154 9.03 1.38 -4.34
N ASN A 155 9.16 1.08 -3.06
CA ASN A 155 8.07 0.52 -2.26
C ASN A 155 7.36 1.63 -1.47
N SER A 156 6.17 1.33 -0.95
CA SER A 156 5.47 2.15 0.05
C SER A 156 6.41 2.62 1.17
N ALA A 157 6.07 3.78 1.74
CA ALA A 157 6.74 4.24 2.94
C ALA A 157 6.45 3.26 4.09
N GLU A 158 7.31 3.25 5.13
CA GLU A 158 6.99 2.48 6.33
C GLU A 158 5.66 2.98 6.90
N SER A 159 4.80 2.04 7.29
CA SER A 159 3.50 2.32 7.90
C SER A 159 3.15 1.22 8.91
N PRO A 160 2.10 1.41 9.74
CA PRO A 160 1.60 0.35 10.62
C PRO A 160 1.17 -0.93 9.87
N LEU A 161 0.89 -0.84 8.57
CA LEU A 161 0.55 -1.96 7.71
C LEU A 161 1.76 -2.50 6.93
N PHE A 162 2.72 -1.64 6.57
CA PHE A 162 3.85 -1.95 5.72
C PHE A 162 5.17 -1.76 6.46
N LEU A 163 5.76 -2.89 6.89
CA LEU A 163 7.10 -2.93 7.44
C LEU A 163 8.02 -3.67 6.47
N LYS A 164 8.96 -2.97 5.83
CA LYS A 164 9.80 -3.58 4.76
C LYS A 164 10.58 -4.81 5.21
N ARG A 165 10.90 -4.89 6.50
CA ARG A 165 11.71 -5.97 7.09
C ARG A 165 10.91 -7.23 7.41
N SER A 166 9.58 -7.14 7.49
CA SER A 166 8.72 -8.28 7.86
C SER A 166 7.95 -8.88 6.68
N ILE A 167 7.90 -8.19 5.55
CA ILE A 167 7.18 -8.64 4.36
C ILE A 167 8.12 -9.42 3.45
N LEU A 168 7.85 -10.71 3.28
CA LEU A 168 8.38 -11.51 2.18
C LEU A 168 7.38 -11.44 1.02
N TYR A 169 7.89 -11.16 -0.18
CA TYR A 169 7.12 -11.37 -1.40
C TYR A 169 7.02 -12.89 -1.61
N ALA A 170 5.81 -13.44 -1.59
CA ALA A 170 5.54 -14.87 -1.83
C ALA A 170 5.25 -15.12 -3.31
#